data_AF-A0A3S3HUU1-F1
#
_entry.id   AF-A0A3S3HUU1-F1
#
_cell.length_a   1.000
_cell.length_b   1.000
_cell.length_c   1.000
_cell.angle_alpha   90.00
_cell.angle_beta   90.00
_cell.angle_gamma   90.00
#
_symmetry.space_group_name_H-M   'P 1'
#
loop_
_entity.id
_entity.type
_entity.pdbx_description
1 polymer ?
#
loop_
_entity_poly.entity_id
_entity_poly.type
_entity_poly.pdbx_seq_one_letter_code
_entity_poly.pdbx_strand_id
1 'polypeptide(L)' 'MRGDDIFYWDDTGFTADGKFVDGALHHAGMVLYP' A
#
# COMPACT_ATOMS: atom_id res chain seq x y z
N MET A 1 5.46 10.78 -3.95
CA MET A 1 5.92 9.66 -3.10
C MET A 1 6.61 10.27 -1.90
N ARG A 2 6.01 10.19 -0.72
CA ARG A 2 6.71 10.50 0.53
C ARG A 2 7.25 9.16 1.02
N GLY A 3 8.51 8.85 0.77
CA GLY A 3 9.12 7.59 1.25
C GLY A 3 8.37 6.34 0.78
N ASP A 4 8.33 5.34 1.66
CA ASP A 4 7.80 4.01 1.43
C ASP A 4 6.25 3.92 1.41
N ASP A 5 5.55 5.05 1.53
CA ASP A 5 4.08 5.10 1.52
C ASP A 5 3.50 5.11 0.09
N ILE A 6 2.50 4.27 -0.15
CA ILE A 6 1.76 4.15 -1.41
C ILE A 6 0.28 4.47 -1.23
N PHE A 7 -0.30 5.04 -2.28
CA PHE A 7 -1.73 5.30 -2.38
C PHE A 7 -2.20 4.85 -3.77
N TYR A 8 -3.24 4.03 -3.79
CA TYR A 8 -3.92 3.56 -4.98
C TYR A 8 -5.34 4.12 -5.01
N TRP A 9 -5.78 4.52 -6.19
CA TRP A 9 -7.14 5.00 -6.44
C TRP A 9 -7.54 4.60 -7.85
N ASP A 10 -8.68 3.93 -8.00
CA ASP A 10 -9.30 3.61 -9.30
C ASP A 10 -10.58 4.41 -9.59
N ASP A 11 -11.09 4.24 -10.82
CA ASP A 11 -12.26 4.92 -11.36
C ASP A 11 -13.61 4.38 -10.83
N THR A 12 -13.61 3.25 -10.12
CA THR A 12 -14.79 2.69 -9.45
C THR A 12 -15.04 3.32 -8.08
N GLY A 13 -14.09 4.11 -7.59
CA GLY A 13 -14.13 4.73 -6.26
C GLY A 13 -13.46 3.89 -5.18
N PHE A 14 -12.71 2.85 -5.55
CA PHE A 14 -11.89 2.11 -4.61
C PHE A 14 -10.57 2.84 -4.37
N THR A 15 -10.17 2.89 -3.09
CA THR A 15 -8.91 3.48 -2.64
C THR A 15 -8.20 2.50 -1.72
N ALA A 16 -6.88 2.42 -1.82
CA ALA A 16 -6.05 1.66 -0.90
C ALA A 16 -4.79 2.45 -0.54
N ASP A 17 -4.33 2.32 0.69
CA ASP A 17 -3.08 2.87 1.20
C ASP A 17 -2.14 1.76 1.61
N GLY A 18 -0.83 1.99 1.64
CA GLY A 18 0.09 0.98 2.15
C GLY A 18 1.46 1.54 2.40
N LYS A 19 2.30 0.73 3.05
CA LYS A 19 3.68 1.08 3.31
C LYS A 19 4.60 -0.10 3.04
N PHE A 20 5.69 0.15 2.32
CA PHE A 20 6.77 -0.83 2.22
C PHE A 20 7.66 -0.76 3.46
N VAL A 21 7.90 -1.92 4.09
CA VAL A 21 8.85 -2.08 5.20
C VAL A 21 9.69 -3.30 4.87
N ASP A 22 11.00 -3.10 4.71
CA ASP A 22 11.96 -4.16 4.36
C ASP A 22 11.54 -5.03 3.15
N GLY A 23 10.88 -4.40 2.17
CA GLY A 23 10.41 -5.07 0.93
C GLY A 23 9.06 -5.78 1.06
N ALA A 24 8.44 -5.81 2.24
CA ALA A 24 7.08 -6.30 2.46
C ALA A 24 6.06 -5.15 2.43
N LEU A 25 4.88 -5.38 1.86
CA LEU A 25 3.80 -4.41 1.82
C LEU A 25 2.87 -4.57 3.03
N HIS A 26 2.77 -3.53 3.83
CA HIS A 26 1.82 -3.43 4.93
C HIS A 26 0.57 -2.69 4.46
N HIS A 27 -0.58 -3.37 4.46
CA HIS A 27 -1.87 -2.81 4.04
C HIS A 27 -3.00 -3.37 4.90
N ALA A 28 -3.83 -2.50 5.48
CA ALA A 28 -5.03 -2.90 6.23
C ALA A 28 -4.80 -4.00 7.30
N GLY A 29 -3.65 -3.98 7.96
CA GLY A 29 -3.25 -4.99 8.96
C GLY A 29 -2.71 -6.31 8.38
N MET A 30 -2.62 -6.43 7.05
CA MET A 30 -1.98 -7.54 6.34
C MET A 30 -0.55 -7.19 5.97
N VAL A 31 0.30 -8.22 5.90
CA VAL A 31 1.66 -8.15 5.37
C VAL A 31 1.74 -9.02 4.12
N LEU A 32 2.03 -8.39 2.99
CA LEU A 32 2.13 -9.03 1.68
C LEU A 32 3.61 -9.12 1.29
N TYR A 33 4.02 -10.31 0.89
CA TYR A 33 5.34 -10.60 0.31
C TYR A 33 5.22 -10.69 -1.22
N PRO A 34 6.34 -10.60 -1.96
CA PRO A 34 6.36 -10.69 -3.43
C PRO A 34 5.73 -11.97 -3.99
#